data_AF-A0A5S4VU90-F1
#
_entry.id   AF-A0A5S4VU90-F1
#
_cell.length_a   1.000
_cell.length_b   1.000
_cell.length_c   1.000
_cell.angle_alpha   90.00
_cell.angle_beta   90.00
_cell.angle_gamma   90.00
#
_symmetry.space_group_name_H-M   'P 1'
#
loop_
_entity.id
_entity.type
_entity.pdbx_description
1 polymer ?
#
loop_
_entity_poly.entity_id
_entity_poly.type
_entity_poly.pdbx_seq_one_letter_code
_entity_poly.pdbx_strand_id
1 'polypeptide(L)' 'MGYSTTTNMEDIEQDISIDLLVEELPTLRAKIGLSQSEVGEIIGVSRQTYSAIETKKKK' A
#
# COMPACT_ATOMS: atom_id res chain seq x y z
N MET A 1 15.99 -25.95 -11.16
CA MET A 1 16.93 -25.07 -10.45
C MET A 1 16.11 -24.35 -9.39
N GLY A 2 16.29 -24.74 -8.12
CA GLY A 2 15.41 -24.32 -7.04
C GLY A 2 15.68 -22.87 -6.64
N TYR A 3 14.61 -22.12 -6.45
CA TYR A 3 14.61 -21.05 -5.45
C TYR A 3 13.60 -21.48 -4.40
N SER A 4 14.10 -22.23 -3.41
CA SER A 4 13.49 -22.20 -2.09
C SER A 4 13.77 -20.80 -1.56
N THR A 5 12.82 -19.88 -1.71
CA THR A 5 12.83 -18.69 -0.87
C THR A 5 12.49 -19.21 0.52
N THR A 6 13.51 -19.42 1.34
CA THR A 6 13.31 -19.41 2.79
C THR A 6 12.86 -17.99 3.12
N THR A 7 11.56 -17.74 3.06
CA THR A 7 10.97 -16.48 3.53
C THR A 7 11.36 -16.35 4.99
N ASN A 8 12.18 -15.35 5.32
CA ASN A 8 12.60 -15.08 6.69
C ASN A 8 11.36 -14.63 7.48
N MET A 9 11.25 -14.99 8.76
CA MET A 9 10.08 -14.67 9.59
C MET A 9 9.83 -13.14 9.64
N GLU A 10 10.91 -12.36 9.65
CA GLU A 10 10.91 -10.90 9.65
C GLU A 10 10.30 -10.31 8.36
N ASP A 11 10.53 -10.95 7.19
CA ASP A 11 9.94 -10.51 5.92
C ASP A 11 8.42 -10.72 5.91
N ILE A 12 7.95 -11.79 6.57
CA ILE A 12 6.52 -12.10 6.70
C ILE A 12 5.83 -11.04 7.57
N GLU A 13 6.43 -10.67 8.69
CA GLU A 13 5.87 -9.66 9.60
C GLU A 13 5.82 -8.27 8.97
N GLN A 14 6.85 -7.92 8.19
CA GLN A 14 6.88 -6.66 7.47
C GLN A 14 5.80 -6.58 6.39
N ASP A 15 5.64 -7.64 5.58
CA ASP A 15 4.61 -7.70 4.55
C ASP A 15 3.20 -7.62 5.14
N ILE A 16 2.93 -8.32 6.25
CA ILE A 16 1.66 -8.24 6.98
C ILE A 16 1.39 -6.81 7.46
N SER A 17 2.41 -6.15 8.02
CA SER A 17 2.28 -4.79 8.54
C SER A 17 1.97 -3.78 7.43
N ILE A 18 2.63 -3.92 6.28
CA ILE A 18 2.36 -3.09 5.09
C ILE A 18 0.94 -3.35 4.60
N ASP A 19 0.53 -4.62 4.54
CA ASP A 19 -0.79 -5.01 4.07
C ASP A 19 -1.93 -4.44 4.91
N LEU A 20 -1.79 -4.48 6.24
CA LEU A 20 -2.76 -3.89 7.17
C LEU A 20 -2.83 -2.37 7.02
N LEU A 21 -1.67 -1.71 6.92
CA LEU A 21 -1.62 -0.26 6.75
C LEU A 21 -2.30 0.19 5.45
N VAL A 22 -2.02 -0.50 4.35
CA VAL A 22 -2.55 -0.16 3.02
C VAL A 22 -4.07 -0.32 2.96
N GLU A 23 -4.64 -1.31 3.64
CA GLU A 23 -6.09 -1.51 3.73
C GLU A 23 -6.82 -0.38 4.47
N GLU A 24 -6.14 0.31 5.39
CA GLU A 24 -6.71 1.42 6.15
C GLU A 24 -6.67 2.75 5.38
N LEU A 25 -5.84 2.88 4.33
CA LEU A 25 -5.67 4.14 3.60
C LEU A 25 -6.98 4.70 2.98
N PRO A 26 -7.85 3.90 2.33
CA PRO A 26 -9.13 4.39 1.82
C PRO A 26 -10.03 4.94 2.93
N THR A 27 -10.06 4.26 4.08
CA THR A 27 -10.84 4.67 5.26
C THR A 27 -10.31 5.96 5.86
N LEU A 28 -9.00 6.07 6.06
CA LEU A 28 -8.36 7.27 6.58
C LEU A 28 -8.59 8.47 5.66
N ARG A 29 -8.41 8.27 4.36
CA ARG A 29 -8.67 9.28 3.33
C ARG A 29 -10.14 9.74 3.35
N ALA A 30 -11.09 8.81 3.45
CA ALA A 30 -12.51 9.14 3.53
C ALA A 30 -12.86 9.93 4.81
N LYS A 31 -12.24 9.60 5.96
CA LYS A 31 -12.43 10.33 7.22
C LYS A 31 -12.03 11.80 7.14
N ILE A 32 -11.02 12.11 6.35
CA ILE A 32 -10.54 13.49 6.12
C ILE A 32 -11.14 14.13 4.86
N GLY A 33 -12.03 13.43 4.15
CA GLY A 33 -12.76 13.96 3.00
C GLY A 33 -11.93 14.17 1.73
N LEU A 34 -10.76 13.54 1.61
CA LEU A 34 -9.88 13.74 0.45
C LEU A 34 -10.11 12.70 -0.65
N SER A 35 -9.86 13.09 -1.90
CA SER A 35 -9.77 12.21 -3.05
C SER A 35 -8.38 11.56 -3.17
N GLN A 36 -8.28 10.48 -3.95
CA GLN A 36 -6.99 9.85 -4.26
C GLN A 36 -6.01 10.80 -4.97
N SER A 37 -6.54 11.79 -5.70
CA SER A 37 -5.72 12.78 -6.40
C SER A 37 -5.08 13.75 -5.42
N GLU A 38 -5.88 14.26 -4.47
CA GLU A 38 -5.41 15.21 -3.45
C GLU A 38 -4.37 14.55 -2.54
N VAL A 39 -4.61 13.31 -2.08
CA VAL A 39 -3.61 12.61 -1.27
C VAL A 39 -2.32 12.35 -2.07
N GLY A 40 -2.44 11.96 -3.34
CA GLY A 40 -1.28 11.78 -4.22
C GLY A 40 -0.45 13.06 -4.37
N GLU A 41 -1.10 14.18 -4.62
CA GLU A 41 -0.46 15.50 -4.72
C GLU A 41 0.25 15.89 -3.42
N ILE A 42 -0.39 15.69 -2.27
CA ILE A 42 0.17 15.99 -0.94
C ILE A 42 1.45 15.18 -0.66
N ILE A 43 1.45 13.89 -0.99
CA ILE A 43 2.60 13.00 -0.71
C ILE A 43 3.60 12.92 -1.88
N GLY A 44 3.38 13.67 -2.96
CA GLY A 44 4.29 13.77 -4.10
C GLY A 44 4.29 12.56 -5.03
N VAL A 45 3.16 11.86 -5.17
CA VAL A 45 3.00 10.74 -6.12
C VAL A 45 1.82 10.94 -7.05
N SER A 46 1.82 10.26 -8.20
CA SER A 46 0.68 10.30 -9.11
C SER A 46 -0.57 9.70 -8.47
N ARG A 47 -1.76 10.17 -8.86
CA ARG A 47 -3.05 9.58 -8.46
C ARG A 47 -3.12 8.09 -8.78
N GLN A 48 -2.48 7.65 -9.86
CA GLN A 48 -2.37 6.24 -10.26
C GLN A 48 -1.50 5.44 -9.29
N THR A 49 -0.37 6.00 -8.86
CA THR A 49 0.53 5.37 -7.86
C THR A 49 -0.20 5.20 -6.54
N TYR A 50 -0.85 6.25 -6.04
CA TYR A 50 -1.61 6.17 -4.80
C TYR A 50 -2.77 5.16 -4.89
N SER A 51 -3.50 5.15 -6.02
CA SER A 51 -4.55 4.16 -6.24
C SER A 51 -4.01 2.72 -6.33
N ALA A 52 -2.81 2.50 -6.87
CA ALA A 52 -2.19 1.18 -6.93
C ALA A 52 -1.80 0.69 -5.53
N ILE A 53 -1.34 1.60 -4.67
CA ILE A 53 -1.09 1.32 -3.25
C ILE A 53 -2.40 0.89 -2.58
N GLU A 54 -3.44 1.73 -2.57
CA GLU A 54 -4.74 1.42 -1.92
C GLU A 54 -5.38 0.10 -2.41
N THR A 55 -5.15 -0.28 -3.68
CA THR A 55 -5.77 -1.48 -4.26
C THR A 55 -4.89 -2.73 -4.21
N LYS A 56 -3.68 -2.62 -3.63
CA LYS A 56 -2.65 -3.68 -3.64
C LYS A 56 -2.41 -4.29 -5.02
N LYS A 57 -2.72 -3.56 -6.10
CA LYS A 57 -2.50 -4.02 -7.47
C LYS A 57 -1.00 -3.99 -7.75
N LYS A 58 -0.30 -5.04 -7.34
CA LYS A 58 1.00 -5.40 -7.89
C LYS A 58 0.79 -5.61 -9.39
N LYS A 59 1.45 -4.78 -10.21
CA LYS A 59 1.52 -4.98 -11.66
C LYS A 59 2.59 -6.00 -11.98
#